data_AF-A0A9Q1F7M0-F1
#
_entry.id   AF-A0A9Q1F7M0-F1
#
_cell.length_a   1.000
_cell.length_b   1.000
_cell.length_c   1.000
_cell.angle_alpha   90.00
_cell.angle_beta   90.00
_cell.angle_gamma   90.00
#
_symmetry.space_group_name_H-M   'P 1'
#
loop_
_entity.id
_entity.type
_entity.pdbx_description
1 polymer ?
#
loop_
_entity_poly.entity_id
_entity_poly.type
_entity_poly.pdbx_seq_one_letter_code
_entity_poly.pdbx_strand_id
1 'polypeptide(L)'
;MKTYELLVLAHLKAITYPLLDPLQFAYRPNRTPSVELLKFADDTTLIGLISEGDESAYRQVVEQLVAWRSNNNLELKALEMIVDFRRNPPPPPPLVITGSAVTTVESFKFLGSTISRELEWKANINTIVKKAQQRMYFLRQLKKFNPPQATMVQFYITIIESILTSAFTVWLGSSTARDRTGLQRITRMAERIIGLQPAHHPGPLQYKVQETRSQNHS
;
A
#
# COMPACT_ATOMS: atom_id res chain seq x y z
N MET A 1 12.94 -7.52 27.69
CA MET A 1 12.68 -6.62 26.54
C MET A 1 12.83 -5.13 26.88
N LYS A 2 12.29 -4.63 28.00
CA LYS A 2 12.33 -3.19 28.36
C LYS A 2 13.74 -2.60 28.57
N THR A 3 14.71 -3.36 29.07
CA THR A 3 16.06 -2.86 29.38
C THR A 3 16.93 -2.62 28.15
N TYR A 4 16.78 -3.44 27.11
CA TYR A 4 17.52 -3.29 25.85
C TYR A 4 16.99 -2.11 25.04
N GLU A 5 15.66 -1.93 25.02
CA GLU A 5 15.03 -0.74 24.42
C GLU A 5 15.53 0.54 25.09
N LEU A 6 15.64 0.60 26.42
CA LEU A 6 16.13 1.79 27.13
C LEU A 6 17.59 2.14 26.81
N LEU A 7 18.45 1.13 26.64
CA LEU A 7 19.87 1.30 26.36
C LEU A 7 20.11 1.75 24.92
N VAL A 8 19.37 1.16 23.97
CA VAL A 8 19.36 1.58 22.56
C VAL A 8 18.76 2.97 22.41
N LEU A 9 17.70 3.30 23.16
CA LEU A 9 17.07 4.61 23.14
C LEU A 9 17.99 5.71 23.69
N ALA A 10 18.70 5.45 24.79
CA ALA A 10 19.65 6.38 25.36
C ALA A 10 20.81 6.67 24.40
N HIS A 11 21.31 5.64 23.71
CA HIS A 11 22.36 5.78 22.71
C HIS A 11 21.88 6.56 21.48
N LEU A 12 20.69 6.24 20.95
CA LEU A 12 20.13 6.97 19.80
C LEU A 12 19.92 8.46 20.12
N LYS A 13 19.36 8.79 21.29
CA LYS A 13 19.15 10.17 21.74
C LYS A 13 20.44 10.98 21.87
N ALA A 14 21.56 10.33 22.19
CA ALA A 14 22.85 11.00 22.32
C ALA A 14 23.47 11.39 20.96
N ILE A 15 23.00 10.79 19.86
CA ILE A 15 23.60 10.92 18.52
C ILE A 15 22.64 11.59 17.53
N THR A 16 21.33 11.55 17.78
CA THR A 16 20.34 12.26 16.97
C THR A 16 20.18 13.70 17.43
N TYR A 17 20.35 14.66 16.53
CA TYR A 17 19.95 16.05 16.76
C TYR A 17 18.49 16.13 17.24
N PRO A 18 18.07 17.18 17.98
CA PRO A 18 16.68 17.32 18.42
C PRO A 18 15.63 17.26 17.30
N LEU A 19 16.01 17.62 16.06
CA LEU A 19 15.18 17.48 14.85
C LEU A 19 15.11 16.06 14.27
N LEU A 20 15.96 15.15 14.73
CA LEU A 20 16.08 13.77 14.28
C LEU A 20 15.71 12.78 15.38
N ASP A 21 15.10 13.23 16.49
CA ASP A 21 14.65 12.33 17.55
C ASP A 21 13.67 11.31 16.96
N PRO A 22 13.99 10.00 16.93
CA PRO A 22 13.09 8.97 16.42
C PRO A 22 11.77 8.92 17.20
N LEU A 23 11.74 9.45 18.43
CA LEU A 23 10.53 9.56 19.24
C LEU A 23 9.54 10.59 18.73
N GLN A 24 9.94 11.56 17.90
CA GLN A 24 9.01 12.44 17.20
C GLN A 24 8.09 11.67 16.23
N PHE A 25 8.39 10.39 15.99
CA PHE A 25 7.56 9.46 15.24
C PHE A 25 7.06 8.28 16.09
N ALA A 26 7.26 8.28 17.40
CA ALA A 26 6.92 7.14 18.26
C ALA A 26 5.57 7.28 19.00
N TYR A 27 4.64 8.10 18.51
CA TYR A 27 3.26 8.09 19.04
C TYR A 27 2.70 6.66 19.05
N ARG A 28 2.34 6.19 20.24
CA ARG A 28 1.64 4.93 20.48
C ARG A 28 0.49 5.20 21.46
N PRO A 29 -0.76 5.30 20.98
CA PRO A 29 -1.92 5.39 21.86
C PRO A 29 -2.07 4.07 22.61
N ASN A 30 -2.83 4.10 23.70
CA ASN A 30 -3.25 2.87 24.37
C ASN A 30 -4.01 2.00 23.36
N ARG A 31 -3.67 0.70 23.31
CA ARG A 31 -4.33 -0.24 22.40
C ARG A 31 -5.79 -0.38 22.81
N THR A 32 -6.68 0.12 21.97
CA THR A 32 -8.11 -0.16 22.06
C THR A 32 -8.49 -1.18 20.99
N PRO A 33 -9.35 -2.17 21.28
CA PRO A 33 -9.70 -3.21 20.32
C PRO A 33 -10.43 -2.69 19.07
N SER A 34 -11.03 -1.49 19.15
CA SER A 34 -11.79 -0.85 18.06
C SER A 34 -10.97 0.14 17.22
N VAL A 35 -9.72 0.43 17.59
CA VAL A 35 -8.88 1.40 16.86
C VAL A 35 -7.46 0.85 16.70
N GLU A 36 -7.01 0.77 15.46
CA GLU A 36 -5.66 0.39 15.10
C GLU A 36 -4.88 1.61 14.60
N LEU A 37 -3.64 1.76 15.08
CA LEU A 37 -2.71 2.77 14.60
C LEU A 37 -1.60 2.09 13.79
N LEU A 38 -1.52 2.46 12.51
CA LEU A 38 -0.43 2.09 11.62
C LEU A 38 0.48 3.29 11.40
N LYS A 39 1.79 3.08 11.53
CA LYS A 39 2.79 4.13 11.29
C LYS A 39 3.87 3.62 10.33
N PHE A 40 4.23 4.49 9.39
CA PHE A 40 5.37 4.28 8.51
C PHE A 40 6.06 5.62 8.27
N ALA A 41 7.24 5.82 8.86
CA ALA A 41 7.90 7.12 8.91
C ALA A 41 6.94 8.23 9.43
N ASP A 42 6.69 9.26 8.63
CA ASP A 42 5.78 10.37 8.90
C ASP A 42 4.31 10.02 8.66
N ASP A 43 4.03 9.10 7.73
CA ASP A 43 2.69 8.61 7.43
C ASP A 43 2.09 7.91 8.65
N THR A 44 0.93 8.41 9.08
CA THR A 44 0.17 7.90 10.22
C THR A 44 -1.25 7.59 9.76
N THR A 45 -1.69 6.36 9.97
CA THR A 45 -3.06 5.92 9.63
C THR A 45 -3.74 5.38 10.86
N LEU A 46 -4.87 6.00 11.20
CA LEU A 46 -5.78 5.50 12.22
C LEU A 46 -6.92 4.77 11.54
N ILE A 47 -7.19 3.55 11.96
CA ILE A 47 -8.28 2.71 11.48
C ILE A 47 -9.22 2.49 12.65
N GLY A 48 -10.40 3.11 12.60
CA GLY A 48 -11.46 2.95 13.60
C GLY A 48 -12.60 2.09 13.08
N LEU A 49 -13.06 1.13 13.88
CA LEU A 49 -14.31 0.43 13.62
C LEU A 49 -15.48 1.27 14.15
N ILE A 50 -16.40 1.62 13.26
CA ILE A 50 -17.69 2.23 13.64
C ILE A 50 -18.70 1.10 13.82
N SER A 51 -19.25 0.95 15.02
CA SER A 51 -20.24 -0.08 15.35
C SER A 51 -21.50 0.57 15.88
N GLU A 52 -22.66 0.18 15.35
CA GLU A 52 -23.96 0.76 15.77
C GLU A 52 -24.03 2.30 15.65
N GLY A 53 -23.21 2.89 14.78
CA GLY A 53 -23.09 4.35 14.64
C GLY A 53 -22.18 5.01 15.68
N ASP A 54 -21.61 4.25 16.61
CA ASP A 54 -20.62 4.75 17.56
C ASP A 54 -19.22 4.77 16.93
N GLU A 55 -18.65 5.97 16.84
CA GLU A 55 -17.28 6.26 16.40
C GLU A 55 -16.43 6.88 17.52
N SER A 56 -16.94 6.92 18.76
CA SER A 56 -16.34 7.68 19.87
C SER A 56 -14.92 7.25 20.18
N ALA A 57 -14.63 5.95 20.11
CA ALA A 57 -13.28 5.42 20.31
C ALA A 57 -12.29 5.97 19.27
N TYR A 58 -12.69 6.02 18.00
CA TYR A 58 -11.89 6.60 16.93
C TYR A 58 -11.66 8.09 17.16
N ARG A 59 -12.73 8.84 17.46
CA ARG A 59 -12.66 10.29 17.73
C ARG A 59 -11.73 10.61 18.91
N GLN A 60 -11.81 9.85 20.00
CA GLN A 60 -10.95 10.01 21.16
C GLN A 60 -9.46 9.80 20.81
N VAL A 61 -9.14 8.79 19.99
CA VAL A 61 -7.75 8.54 19.57
C VAL A 61 -7.25 9.62 18.60
N VAL A 62 -8.12 10.15 17.73
CA VAL A 62 -7.80 11.31 16.88
C VAL A 62 -7.46 12.53 17.74
N GLU A 63 -8.27 12.85 18.75
CA GLU A 63 -8.00 13.98 19.66
C GLU A 63 -6.66 13.82 20.39
N GLN A 64 -6.35 12.62 20.88
CA GLN A 64 -5.06 12.33 21.50
C GLN A 64 -3.89 12.51 20.52
N LEU A 65 -4.06 12.07 19.26
CA LEU A 65 -3.04 12.23 18.22
C LEU A 65 -2.82 13.71 17.89
N VAL A 66 -3.90 14.48 17.79
CA VAL A 66 -3.86 15.93 17.53
C VAL A 66 -3.14 16.65 18.67
N ALA A 67 -3.51 16.38 19.93
CA ALA A 67 -2.85 16.96 21.09
C ALA A 67 -1.35 16.62 21.12
N TRP A 68 -1.01 15.37 20.83
CA TRP A 68 0.40 14.95 20.76
C TRP A 68 1.15 15.65 19.63
N ARG A 69 0.58 15.73 18.42
CA ARG A 69 1.21 16.44 17.29
C ARG A 69 1.46 17.92 17.63
N SER A 70 0.47 18.60 18.21
CA SER A 70 0.58 19.99 18.66
C SER A 70 1.67 20.17 19.73
N ASN A 71 1.71 19.29 20.73
CA ASN A 71 2.73 19.34 21.80
C ASN A 71 4.15 19.06 21.31
N ASN A 72 4.30 18.44 20.14
CA ASN A 72 5.58 18.14 19.51
C ASN A 72 5.88 19.08 18.33
N ASN A 73 5.13 20.18 18.16
CA ASN A 73 5.30 21.17 17.08
C ASN A 73 5.24 20.55 15.67
N LEU A 74 4.41 19.53 15.49
CA LEU A 74 4.20 18.85 14.22
C LEU A 74 2.92 19.34 13.55
N GLU A 75 3.05 19.86 12.32
CA GLU A 75 1.89 20.22 11.50
C GLU A 75 1.12 18.95 11.09
N LEU A 76 -0.22 19.02 11.15
CA LEU A 76 -1.10 17.90 10.81
C LEU A 76 -1.88 18.21 9.54
N LYS A 77 -1.63 17.41 8.50
CA LYS A 77 -2.47 17.33 7.32
C LYS A 77 -3.18 15.99 7.32
N ALA A 78 -4.51 16.01 7.41
CA ALA A 78 -5.32 14.81 7.50
C ALA A 78 -6.23 14.66 6.26
N LEU A 79 -6.45 13.40 5.88
CA LEU A 79 -7.52 12.98 4.99
C LEU A 79 -8.30 11.89 5.72
N GLU A 80 -9.60 11.82 5.47
CA GLU A 80 -10.46 10.78 6.03
C GLU A 80 -11.03 9.93 4.90
N MET A 81 -11.04 8.62 5.05
CA MET A 81 -11.72 7.71 4.12
C MET A 81 -12.65 6.82 4.92
N ILE A 82 -13.91 6.74 4.50
CA ILE A 82 -14.95 5.96 5.17
C ILE A 82 -15.36 4.81 4.26
N VAL A 83 -15.14 3.59 4.75
CA VAL A 83 -15.49 2.35 4.05
C VAL A 83 -16.78 1.83 4.65
N ASP A 84 -17.86 1.88 3.88
CA ASP A 84 -19.19 1.43 4.30
C ASP A 84 -19.92 0.74 3.14
N PHE A 85 -20.28 -0.52 3.35
CA PHE A 85 -20.92 -1.37 2.34
C PHE A 85 -22.44 -1.49 2.52
N ARG A 86 -23.03 -0.75 3.46
CA ARG A 86 -24.50 -0.68 3.59
C ARG A 86 -25.07 -0.03 2.33
N ARG A 87 -26.27 -0.44 1.91
CA ARG A 87 -26.92 0.11 0.69
C ARG A 87 -27.26 1.59 0.82
N ASN A 88 -27.75 2.00 1.99
CA ASN A 88 -28.15 3.38 2.30
C ASN A 88 -27.60 3.76 3.68
N PRO A 89 -26.29 3.97 3.83
CA PRO A 89 -25.74 4.38 5.10
C PRO A 89 -26.15 5.83 5.39
N PRO A 90 -26.45 6.17 6.66
CA PRO A 90 -26.55 7.57 7.03
C PRO A 90 -25.20 8.26 6.75
N PRO A 91 -25.20 9.53 6.31
CA PRO A 91 -23.97 10.27 6.14
C PRO A 91 -23.25 10.36 7.50
N PRO A 92 -21.96 9.99 7.56
CA PRO A 92 -21.20 10.09 8.78
C PRO A 92 -21.00 11.57 9.14
N PRO A 93 -20.99 11.92 10.43
CA PRO A 93 -20.70 13.28 10.86
C PRO A 93 -19.28 13.67 10.44
N PRO A 94 -19.05 14.92 10.01
CA PRO A 94 -17.73 15.33 9.53
C PRO A 94 -16.68 15.23 10.64
N LEU A 95 -15.48 14.77 10.29
CA LEU A 95 -14.32 14.87 11.17
C LEU A 95 -13.81 16.31 11.21
N VAL A 96 -13.78 16.90 12.41
CA VAL A 96 -13.26 18.25 12.62
C VAL A 96 -12.01 18.15 13.47
N ILE A 97 -10.90 18.66 12.94
CA ILE A 97 -9.61 18.74 13.63
C ILE A 97 -9.25 20.22 13.75
N THR A 98 -8.99 20.68 14.98
CA THR A 98 -8.60 22.08 15.26
C THR A 98 -9.52 23.12 14.62
N GLY A 99 -10.83 22.87 14.63
CA GLY A 99 -11.85 23.77 14.05
C GLY A 99 -12.00 23.70 12.52
N SER A 100 -11.21 22.87 11.83
CA SER A 100 -11.30 22.66 10.37
C SER A 100 -11.85 21.28 10.04
N ALA A 101 -12.78 21.19 9.09
CA ALA A 101 -13.28 19.93 8.59
C ALA A 101 -12.19 19.20 7.78
N VAL A 102 -11.95 17.93 8.12
CA VAL A 102 -11.03 17.04 7.40
C VAL A 102 -11.67 16.68 6.06
N THR A 103 -10.85 16.66 5.01
CA THR A 103 -11.32 16.28 3.68
C THR A 103 -11.60 14.78 3.63
N THR A 104 -12.86 14.41 3.41
CA THR A 104 -13.24 13.03 3.09
C THR A 104 -12.86 12.69 1.65
N VAL A 105 -12.22 11.55 1.43
CA VAL A 105 -11.75 11.10 0.11
C VAL A 105 -12.34 9.75 -0.24
N GLU A 106 -12.57 9.51 -1.54
CA GLU A 106 -13.01 8.22 -2.07
C GLU A 106 -11.85 7.27 -2.33
N SER A 107 -10.65 7.82 -2.57
CA SER A 107 -9.44 7.02 -2.72
C SER A 107 -8.22 7.84 -2.36
N PHE A 108 -7.18 7.16 -1.91
CA PHE A 108 -5.87 7.77 -1.66
C PHE A 108 -4.75 6.77 -1.88
N LYS A 109 -3.52 7.27 -1.91
CA LYS A 109 -2.32 6.45 -2.06
C LYS A 109 -1.74 6.15 -0.68
N PHE A 110 -1.72 4.88 -0.31
CA PHE A 110 -1.13 4.37 0.93
C PHE A 110 0.08 3.50 0.59
N LEU A 111 1.26 3.88 1.08
CA LEU A 111 2.53 3.14 0.91
C LEU A 111 2.82 2.68 -0.53
N GLY A 112 2.41 3.46 -1.52
CA GLY A 112 2.62 3.13 -2.94
C GLY A 112 1.43 2.51 -3.66
N SER A 113 0.42 2.03 -2.94
CA SER A 113 -0.81 1.44 -3.49
C SER A 113 -1.99 2.38 -3.37
N THR A 114 -2.86 2.41 -4.37
CA THR A 114 -4.12 3.17 -4.31
C THR A 114 -5.20 2.33 -3.65
N ILE A 115 -5.75 2.81 -2.54
CA ILE A 115 -6.89 2.21 -1.85
C ILE A 115 -8.12 3.07 -2.15
N SER A 116 -9.24 2.44 -2.51
CA SER A 116 -10.54 3.11 -2.66
C SER A 116 -11.49 2.71 -1.54
N ARG A 117 -12.50 3.55 -1.26
CA ARG A 117 -13.54 3.28 -0.26
C ARG A 117 -14.40 2.06 -0.62
N GLU A 118 -14.50 1.73 -1.90
CA GLU A 118 -15.16 0.52 -2.41
C GLU A 118 -14.26 -0.73 -2.32
N LEU A 119 -13.02 -0.57 -1.87
CA LEU A 119 -11.96 -1.59 -1.88
C LEU A 119 -11.72 -2.20 -3.27
N GLU A 120 -11.90 -1.39 -4.32
CA GLU A 120 -11.61 -1.76 -5.70
C GLU A 120 -10.13 -1.48 -6.06
N TRP A 121 -9.49 -2.44 -6.71
CA TRP A 121 -8.06 -2.35 -7.04
C TRP A 121 -7.75 -1.85 -8.44
N LYS A 122 -8.77 -1.51 -9.23
CA LYS A 122 -8.63 -1.10 -10.63
C LYS A 122 -7.69 0.10 -10.80
N ALA A 123 -7.83 1.13 -9.96
CA ALA A 123 -6.97 2.32 -10.02
C ALA A 123 -5.51 2.00 -9.71
N ASN A 124 -5.27 1.17 -8.68
CA ASN A 124 -3.95 0.68 -8.31
C ASN A 124 -3.31 -0.15 -9.45
N ILE A 125 -4.04 -1.15 -9.95
CA ILE A 125 -3.57 -2.05 -11.01
C ILE A 125 -3.29 -1.28 -12.30
N ASN A 126 -4.14 -0.33 -12.68
CA ASN A 126 -3.87 0.53 -13.83
C ASN A 126 -2.56 1.32 -13.68
N THR A 127 -2.28 1.80 -12.47
CA THR A 127 -1.02 2.50 -12.17
C THR A 127 0.19 1.56 -12.28
N ILE A 128 0.07 0.34 -11.76
CA ILE A 128 1.09 -0.72 -11.87
C ILE A 128 1.35 -1.06 -13.34
N VAL A 129 0.29 -1.31 -14.11
CA VAL A 129 0.37 -1.64 -15.55
C VAL A 129 1.04 -0.51 -16.33
N LYS A 130 0.66 0.75 -16.10
CA LYS A 130 1.29 1.91 -16.77
C LYS A 130 2.79 1.99 -16.46
N LYS A 131 3.18 1.82 -15.18
CA LYS A 131 4.61 1.81 -14.79
C LYS A 131 5.36 0.65 -15.45
N ALA A 132 4.79 -0.54 -15.46
CA ALA A 132 5.40 -1.70 -16.12
C ALA A 132 5.54 -1.48 -17.63
N GLN A 133 4.54 -0.89 -18.30
CA GLN A 133 4.61 -0.53 -19.73
C GLN A 133 5.72 0.47 -20.03
N GLN A 134 5.97 1.43 -19.15
CA GLN A 134 7.13 2.34 -19.28
C GLN A 134 8.44 1.56 -19.20
N ARG A 135 8.56 0.56 -18.31
CA ARG A 135 9.76 -0.28 -18.22
C ARG A 135 9.92 -1.25 -19.40
N MET A 136 8.83 -1.67 -20.02
CA MET A 136 8.84 -2.45 -21.25
C MET A 136 9.53 -1.72 -22.41
N TYR A 137 9.50 -0.37 -22.44
CA TYR A 137 10.27 0.39 -23.43
C TYR A 137 11.77 0.09 -23.32
N PHE A 138 12.32 0.10 -22.11
CA PHE A 138 13.74 -0.20 -21.88
C PHE A 138 14.09 -1.65 -22.21
N LEU A 139 13.21 -2.62 -21.92
CA LEU A 139 13.39 -4.01 -22.36
C LEU A 139 13.51 -4.10 -23.90
N ARG A 140 12.68 -3.35 -24.66
CA ARG A 140 12.79 -3.30 -26.12
C ARG A 140 14.09 -2.64 -26.59
N GLN A 141 14.55 -1.58 -25.93
CA GLN A 141 15.83 -0.95 -26.27
C GLN A 141 16.98 -1.91 -25.99
N LEU A 142 16.97 -2.58 -24.84
CA LEU A 142 17.98 -3.56 -24.45
C LEU A 142 18.09 -4.70 -25.47
N LYS A 143 16.95 -5.19 -26.00
CA LYS A 143 16.93 -6.23 -27.04
C LYS A 143 17.71 -5.86 -28.30
N LYS A 144 17.79 -4.57 -28.66
CA LYS A 144 18.50 -4.11 -29.87
C LYS A 144 20.00 -4.37 -29.82
N PHE A 145 20.58 -4.46 -28.62
CA PHE A 145 21.99 -4.79 -28.41
C PHE A 145 22.26 -6.31 -28.45
N ASN A 146 21.22 -7.11 -28.72
CA ASN A 146 21.28 -8.57 -28.78
C ASN A 146 21.98 -9.23 -27.56
N PRO A 147 21.66 -8.85 -26.31
CA PRO A 147 22.26 -9.47 -25.14
C PRO A 147 21.80 -10.92 -24.99
N PRO A 148 22.53 -11.74 -24.20
CA PRO A 148 22.11 -13.09 -23.85
C PRO A 148 20.68 -13.12 -23.29
N GLN A 149 19.93 -14.17 -23.61
CA GLN A 149 18.55 -14.32 -23.15
C GLN A 149 18.44 -14.27 -21.61
N ALA A 150 19.41 -14.84 -20.90
CA ALA A 150 19.49 -14.79 -19.44
C ALA A 150 19.50 -13.35 -18.90
N THR A 151 20.25 -12.44 -19.53
CA THR A 151 20.29 -11.01 -19.17
C THR A 151 18.93 -10.34 -19.38
N MET A 152 18.25 -10.67 -20.47
CA MET A 152 16.91 -10.17 -20.77
C MET A 152 15.87 -10.64 -19.75
N VAL A 153 15.95 -11.91 -19.35
CA VAL A 153 15.13 -12.48 -18.27
C VAL A 153 15.41 -11.78 -16.95
N GLN A 154 16.69 -11.59 -16.61
CA GLN A 154 17.07 -10.90 -15.38
C GLN A 154 16.55 -9.46 -15.35
N PHE A 155 16.60 -8.74 -16.48
CA PHE A 155 16.02 -7.41 -16.59
C PHE A 155 14.51 -7.44 -16.34
N TYR A 156 13.79 -8.40 -16.91
CA TYR A 156 12.36 -8.55 -16.69
C TYR A 156 12.04 -8.78 -15.20
N ILE A 157 12.68 -9.77 -14.56
CA ILE A 157 12.44 -10.12 -13.16
C ILE A 157 12.70 -8.91 -12.25
N THR A 158 13.86 -8.26 -12.43
CA THR A 158 14.31 -7.20 -11.52
C THR A 158 13.58 -5.88 -11.70
N ILE A 159 13.20 -5.52 -12.93
CA ILE A 159 12.68 -4.18 -13.24
C ILE A 159 11.18 -4.17 -13.52
N ILE A 160 10.65 -5.18 -14.22
CA ILE A 160 9.26 -5.20 -14.67
C ILE A 160 8.42 -6.02 -13.72
N GLU A 161 8.84 -7.25 -13.43
CA GLU A 161 8.11 -8.14 -12.52
C GLU A 161 8.05 -7.58 -11.11
N SER A 162 9.14 -7.00 -10.60
CA SER A 162 9.14 -6.30 -9.30
C SER A 162 8.05 -5.21 -9.18
N ILE A 163 7.72 -4.52 -10.27
CA ILE A 163 6.61 -3.56 -10.32
C ILE A 163 5.27 -4.29 -10.32
N LEU A 164 5.12 -5.32 -11.16
CA LEU A 164 3.89 -6.10 -11.28
C LEU A 164 3.53 -6.83 -9.97
N THR A 165 4.53 -7.25 -9.20
CA THR A 165 4.36 -7.94 -7.92
C THR A 165 4.38 -7.01 -6.71
N SER A 166 4.49 -5.69 -6.91
CA SER A 166 4.49 -4.75 -5.79
C SER A 166 3.18 -4.82 -5.01
N ALA A 167 3.26 -5.06 -3.69
CA ALA A 167 2.12 -5.23 -2.79
C ALA A 167 1.04 -6.25 -3.24
N PHE A 168 1.41 -7.23 -4.09
CA PHE A 168 0.44 -8.14 -4.71
C PHE A 168 -0.38 -8.97 -3.73
N THR A 169 0.17 -9.25 -2.54
CA THR A 169 -0.54 -9.95 -1.46
C THR A 169 -1.79 -9.20 -1.00
N VAL A 170 -1.81 -7.88 -1.15
CA VAL A 170 -2.92 -7.02 -0.72
C VAL A 170 -4.03 -7.00 -1.77
N TRP A 171 -3.69 -6.87 -3.05
CA TRP A 171 -4.67 -6.55 -4.09
C TRP A 171 -4.96 -7.69 -5.06
N LEU A 172 -4.09 -8.70 -5.18
CA LEU A 172 -4.26 -9.73 -6.21
C LEU A 172 -5.49 -10.62 -5.93
N GLY A 173 -5.73 -10.97 -4.67
CA GLY A 173 -6.89 -11.78 -4.26
C GLY A 173 -8.21 -11.13 -4.66
N SER A 174 -8.33 -9.82 -4.45
CA SER A 174 -9.53 -9.03 -4.72
C SER A 174 -9.55 -8.41 -6.12
N SER A 175 -8.64 -8.81 -7.01
CA SER A 175 -8.60 -8.33 -8.40
C SER A 175 -9.58 -9.08 -9.31
N THR A 176 -10.15 -8.39 -10.30
CA THR A 176 -11.09 -9.00 -11.25
C THR A 176 -10.36 -9.85 -12.31
N ALA A 177 -11.10 -10.73 -12.99
CA ALA A 177 -10.55 -11.48 -14.14
C ALA A 177 -10.01 -10.54 -15.25
N ARG A 178 -10.64 -9.37 -15.43
CA ARG A 178 -10.19 -8.34 -16.37
C ARG A 178 -8.85 -7.77 -15.96
N ASP A 179 -8.67 -7.47 -14.68
CA ASP A 179 -7.42 -6.94 -14.14
C ASP A 179 -6.27 -7.95 -14.31
N ARG A 180 -6.53 -9.22 -13.96
CA ARG A 180 -5.57 -10.32 -14.14
C ARG A 180 -5.17 -10.50 -15.60
N THR A 181 -6.13 -10.37 -16.53
CA THR A 181 -5.86 -10.41 -17.97
C THR A 181 -4.97 -9.24 -18.40
N GLY A 182 -5.18 -8.04 -17.85
CA GLY A 182 -4.34 -6.87 -18.10
C GLY A 182 -2.88 -7.09 -17.68
N LEU A 183 -2.67 -7.66 -16.49
CA LEU A 183 -1.33 -7.99 -15.98
C LEU A 183 -0.64 -9.06 -16.84
N GLN A 184 -1.36 -10.13 -17.19
CA GLN A 184 -0.84 -11.20 -18.04
C GLN A 184 -0.42 -10.71 -19.43
N ARG A 185 -1.06 -9.68 -19.97
CA ARG A 185 -0.64 -9.10 -21.26
C ARG A 185 0.77 -8.54 -21.19
N ILE A 186 1.14 -7.88 -20.09
CA ILE A 186 2.51 -7.34 -19.92
C ILE A 186 3.53 -8.46 -19.90
N THR A 187 3.25 -9.50 -19.13
CA THR A 187 4.07 -10.71 -19.07
C THR A 187 4.25 -11.35 -20.44
N ARG A 188 3.16 -11.61 -21.18
CA ARG A 188 3.23 -12.20 -22.52
C ARG A 188 3.98 -11.33 -23.53
N MET A 189 3.87 -10.01 -23.40
CA MET A 189 4.64 -9.10 -24.23
C MET A 189 6.14 -9.20 -23.93
N ALA A 190 6.53 -9.33 -22.66
CA ALA A 190 7.92 -9.51 -22.27
C ALA A 190 8.48 -10.83 -22.81
N GLU A 191 7.75 -11.94 -22.62
CA GLU A 191 8.11 -13.26 -23.17
C GLU A 191 8.42 -13.20 -24.67
N ARG A 192 7.55 -12.53 -25.46
CA ARG A 192 7.74 -12.36 -26.91
C ARG A 192 8.98 -11.54 -27.26
N ILE A 193 9.29 -10.48 -26.50
CA ILE A 193 10.48 -9.65 -26.74
C ILE A 193 11.76 -10.42 -26.40
N ILE A 194 11.72 -11.20 -25.32
CA ILE A 194 12.85 -12.00 -24.85
C ILE A 194 13.08 -13.21 -25.77
N GLY A 195 12.01 -13.78 -26.32
CA GLY A 195 12.02 -15.01 -27.11
C GLY A 195 11.86 -16.26 -26.24
N LEU A 196 11.06 -16.19 -25.17
CA LEU A 196 10.77 -17.34 -24.30
C LEU A 196 9.71 -18.25 -24.91
N GLN A 197 9.83 -19.56 -24.67
CA GLN A 197 8.79 -20.53 -24.96
C GLN A 197 7.69 -20.46 -23.87
N PRO A 198 6.41 -20.77 -24.19
CA PRO A 198 5.28 -20.61 -23.26
C PRO A 198 5.37 -21.37 -21.93
N ALA A 199 6.29 -22.34 -21.80
CA ALA A 199 6.46 -23.20 -20.62
C ALA A 199 7.64 -22.81 -19.72
N HIS A 200 8.47 -21.82 -20.08
CA HIS A 200 9.71 -21.47 -19.38
C HIS A 200 9.61 -20.12 -18.67
N HIS A 201 8.59 -19.96 -17.82
CA HIS A 201 8.40 -18.72 -17.06
C HIS A 201 9.06 -18.78 -15.67
N PRO A 202 9.95 -17.84 -15.31
CA PRO A 202 10.62 -17.82 -14.00
C PRO A 202 9.87 -17.02 -12.90
N GLY A 203 8.56 -16.78 -13.03
CA GLY A 203 7.88 -15.69 -12.28
C GLY A 203 6.67 -16.12 -11.43
N PRO A 204 6.48 -15.56 -10.21
CA PRO A 204 5.38 -15.91 -9.29
C PRO A 204 3.96 -15.66 -9.80
N LEU A 205 3.78 -14.87 -10.88
CA LEU A 205 2.45 -14.52 -11.38
C LEU A 205 1.69 -15.68 -12.06
N GLN A 206 2.37 -16.76 -12.47
CA GLN A 206 1.70 -17.94 -13.03
C GLN A 206 1.26 -18.95 -11.97
N TYR A 207 2.07 -19.18 -10.93
CA TYR A 207 1.80 -20.19 -9.90
C TYR A 207 0.44 -19.99 -9.21
N LYS A 208 0.04 -18.74 -8.95
CA LYS A 208 -1.26 -18.46 -8.29
C LYS A 208 -2.45 -18.35 -9.24
N VAL A 209 -2.25 -18.06 -10.52
CA VAL A 209 -3.37 -18.04 -11.47
C VAL A 209 -3.85 -19.45 -11.77
N GLN A 210 -2.94 -20.44 -11.79
CA GLN A 210 -3.30 -21.85 -11.94
C GLN A 210 -4.08 -22.38 -10.72
N GLU A 211 -3.72 -22.00 -9.50
CA GLU A 211 -4.49 -22.35 -8.28
C GLU A 211 -5.94 -21.84 -8.33
N THR A 212 -6.17 -20.61 -8.80
CA THR A 212 -7.54 -20.08 -8.96
C THR A 212 -8.34 -20.73 -10.08
N ARG A 213 -7.71 -21.44 -11.03
CA ARG A 213 -8.44 -22.27 -12.01
C ARG A 213 -8.86 -23.61 -11.42
N SER A 214 -8.04 -24.19 -10.54
CA SER A 214 -8.35 -25.46 -9.88
C SER A 214 -9.46 -25.32 -8.82
N GLN A 215 -9.60 -24.16 -8.16
CA GLN A 215 -10.67 -23.93 -7.17
C GLN A 215 -12.05 -23.60 -7.78
N ASN A 216 -12.12 -23.25 -9.07
CA ASN A 216 -13.40 -22.95 -9.75
C ASN A 216 -13.93 -24.15 -10.57
N HIS A 217 -13.30 -25.33 -10.47
CA HIS A 217 -13.72 -26.57 -11.12
C HIS A 217 -13.89 -27.71 -10.09
N SER A 218 -14.26 -27.36 -8.85
CA SER A 218 -14.64 -28.30 -7.80
C SER A 218 -15.96 -27.87 -7.18
#